data_AF-A0A7J3WPV4-F1
#
_entry.id   AF-A0A7J3WPV4-F1
#
_cell.length_a   1.000
_cell.length_b   1.000
_cell.length_c   1.000
_cell.angle_alpha   90.00
_cell.angle_beta   90.00
_cell.angle_gamma   90.00
#
_symmetry.space_group_name_H-M   'P 1'
#
loop_
_entity.id
_entity.type
_entity.pdbx_description
1 polymer ?
#
loop_
_entity_poly.entity_id
_entity_poly.type
_entity_poly.pdbx_seq_one_letter_code
_entity_poly.pdbx_strand_id
1 'polypeptide(L)'
;MKEIIVDTDDEELRKEARFLGLGLREEIGDLVEATITTKEDEQRLIETADASPALLITFADQEIIPLENLIAQLRGRTKLYVQVRTAEKAREVLETLELGADGVVLTTNDMATVTRTIELVSAGGELDLEEARVTVVRDLGMGARVCVDTCDMMRRGMGMLVGTSSQGMLLIQAEVESNPFVSPRPFRVNAGA
;
A
#
# COMPACT_ATOMS: atom_id res chain seq x y z
N MET A 1 1.90 9.83 -0.04
CA MET A 1 1.73 8.37 -0.05
C MET A 1 1.22 7.99 1.32
N LYS A 2 0.18 7.16 1.41
CA LYS A 2 -0.44 6.80 2.70
C LYS A 2 0.44 5.79 3.41
N GLU A 3 0.82 6.06 4.65
CA GLU A 3 1.79 5.24 5.41
C GLU A 3 1.06 4.19 6.27
N ILE A 4 1.54 2.94 6.24
CA ILE A 4 1.14 1.89 7.18
C ILE A 4 2.31 1.70 8.15
N ILE A 5 2.06 1.96 9.42
CA ILE A 5 3.05 1.87 10.49
C ILE A 5 2.60 0.78 11.46
N VAL A 6 3.51 -0.12 11.81
CA VAL A 6 3.21 -1.24 12.71
C VAL A 6 3.64 -0.91 14.13
N ASP A 7 2.74 -1.13 15.07
CA ASP A 7 2.96 -1.03 16.51
C ASP A 7 2.77 -2.40 17.15
N THR A 8 3.88 -3.01 17.56
CA THR A 8 3.92 -4.39 18.05
C THR A 8 5.05 -4.56 19.07
N ASP A 9 4.83 -5.47 20.02
CA ASP A 9 5.85 -5.92 20.97
C ASP A 9 6.57 -7.21 20.47
N ASP A 10 6.14 -7.77 19.34
CA ASP A 10 6.71 -8.99 18.76
C ASP A 10 7.89 -8.68 17.84
N GLU A 11 9.09 -9.14 18.23
CA GLU A 11 10.34 -8.94 17.49
C GLU A 11 10.39 -9.66 16.14
N GLU A 12 9.72 -10.81 15.97
CA GLU A 12 9.62 -11.45 14.66
C GLU A 12 8.74 -10.63 13.73
N LEU A 13 7.60 -10.16 14.25
CA LEU A 13 6.67 -9.31 13.51
C LEU A 13 7.35 -8.00 13.05
N ARG A 14 8.17 -7.38 13.90
CA ARG A 14 8.97 -6.19 13.53
C ARG A 14 9.90 -6.45 12.34
N LYS A 15 10.58 -7.60 12.33
CA LYS A 15 11.50 -7.97 11.24
C LYS A 15 10.74 -8.18 9.94
N GLU A 16 9.61 -8.87 10.00
CA GLU A 16 8.76 -9.09 8.83
C GLU A 16 8.15 -7.79 8.31
N ALA A 17 7.65 -6.91 9.19
CA ALA A 17 7.14 -5.59 8.80
C ALA A 17 8.21 -4.76 8.07
N ARG A 18 9.46 -4.73 8.58
CA ARG A 18 10.59 -4.08 7.91
C ARG A 18 10.93 -4.73 6.56
N PHE A 19 10.88 -6.06 6.48
CA PHE A 19 11.10 -6.79 5.23
C PHE A 19 10.05 -6.43 4.17
N LEU A 20 8.81 -6.18 4.59
CA LEU A 20 7.71 -5.71 3.74
C LEU A 20 7.76 -4.21 3.43
N GLY A 21 8.77 -3.47 3.94
CA GLY A 21 8.93 -2.04 3.72
C GLY A 21 7.97 -1.16 4.52
N LEU A 22 7.35 -1.69 5.58
CA LEU A 22 6.51 -0.92 6.49
C LEU A 22 7.34 -0.18 7.53
N GLY A 23 6.85 0.97 8.00
CA GLY A 23 7.45 1.69 9.11
C GLY A 23 7.09 1.07 10.47
N LEU A 24 7.91 1.30 11.49
CA LEU A 24 7.58 0.93 12.87
C LEU A 24 7.23 2.16 13.71
N ARG A 25 6.38 1.98 14.74
CA ARG A 25 5.97 3.08 15.63
C ARG A 25 7.17 3.80 16.26
N GLU A 26 8.21 3.08 16.62
CA GLU A 26 9.45 3.62 17.21
C GLU A 26 10.27 4.51 16.25
N GLU A 27 10.00 4.43 14.94
CA GLU A 27 10.70 5.20 13.90
C GLU A 27 10.01 6.56 13.65
N ILE A 28 8.78 6.73 14.15
CA ILE A 28 8.14 8.04 14.20
C ILE A 28 8.81 8.85 15.31
N GLY A 29 9.56 9.89 14.92
CA GLY A 29 10.29 10.79 15.83
C GLY A 29 9.35 11.65 16.68
N ASP A 30 9.48 12.98 16.56
CA ASP A 30 8.64 13.92 17.33
C ASP A 30 7.16 13.73 16.96
N LEU A 31 6.39 13.20 17.90
CA LEU A 31 4.97 12.88 17.74
C LEU A 31 4.22 13.31 18.99
N VAL A 32 3.10 13.99 18.79
CA VAL A 32 2.14 14.25 19.88
C VAL A 32 1.02 13.24 19.81
N GLU A 33 0.83 12.51 20.90
CA GLU A 33 -0.29 11.58 21.06
C GLU A 33 -1.46 12.28 21.72
N ALA A 34 -2.67 12.05 21.19
CA ALA A 34 -3.89 12.58 21.75
C ALA A 34 -5.04 11.58 21.63
N THR A 35 -5.79 11.42 22.72
CA THR A 35 -7.05 10.70 22.69
C THR A 35 -8.19 11.68 22.48
N ILE A 36 -9.01 11.47 21.45
CA ILE A 36 -10.16 12.31 21.15
C ILE A 36 -11.41 11.69 21.77
N THR A 37 -11.99 12.41 22.73
CA THR A 37 -13.24 12.01 23.40
C THR A 37 -14.34 13.06 23.25
N THR A 38 -13.97 14.34 23.17
CA THR A 38 -14.90 15.45 22.99
C THR A 38 -14.46 16.41 21.89
N LYS A 39 -15.38 17.29 21.50
CA LYS A 39 -15.09 18.35 20.53
C LYS A 39 -14.05 19.35 21.03
N GLU A 40 -13.93 19.55 22.35
CA GLU A 40 -12.88 20.38 22.93
C GLU A 40 -11.48 19.75 22.79
N ASP A 41 -11.38 18.41 22.71
CA ASP A 41 -10.11 17.74 22.41
C ASP A 41 -9.70 17.99 20.96
N GLU A 42 -10.64 17.88 20.00
CA GLU A 42 -10.40 18.20 18.59
C GLU A 42 -9.86 19.63 18.44
N GLN A 43 -10.53 20.61 19.05
CA GLN A 43 -10.18 22.01 18.93
C GLN A 43 -8.78 22.31 19.49
N ARG A 44 -8.44 21.74 20.66
CA ARG A 44 -7.11 21.89 21.27
C ARG A 44 -6.02 21.29 20.38
N LEU A 45 -6.29 20.14 19.76
CA LEU A 45 -5.33 19.50 18.86
C LEU A 45 -5.10 20.36 17.61
N ILE A 46 -6.17 20.94 17.03
CA ILE A 46 -6.08 21.83 15.85
C ILE A 46 -5.29 23.11 16.13
N GLU A 47 -5.43 23.68 17.32
CA GLU A 47 -4.73 24.90 17.73
C GLU A 47 -3.24 24.67 17.99
N THR A 48 -2.87 23.46 18.43
CA THR A 48 -1.48 23.11 18.77
C THR A 48 -0.75 22.33 17.67
N ALA A 49 -1.43 21.98 16.58
CA ALA A 49 -0.91 21.14 15.51
C ALA A 49 0.38 21.67 14.87
N ASP A 50 0.52 22.98 14.69
CA ASP A 50 1.70 23.57 14.03
C ASP A 50 2.98 23.45 14.88
N ALA A 51 2.85 23.10 16.16
CA ALA A 51 3.99 22.91 17.06
C ALA A 51 4.63 21.52 16.93
N SER A 52 4.00 20.58 16.21
CA SER A 52 4.46 19.19 16.10
C SER A 52 4.48 18.72 14.64
N PRO A 53 5.54 18.03 14.19
CA PRO A 53 5.63 17.58 12.80
C PRO A 53 4.67 16.41 12.49
N ALA A 54 4.24 15.69 13.52
CA ALA A 54 3.25 14.63 13.41
C ALA A 54 2.34 14.56 14.64
N LEU A 55 1.12 14.08 14.43
CA LEU A 55 0.12 13.77 15.46
C LEU A 55 -0.31 12.32 15.33
N LEU A 56 -0.44 11.61 16.45
CA LEU A 56 -1.05 10.29 16.52
C LEU A 56 -2.31 10.37 17.36
N ILE A 57 -3.45 10.13 16.73
CA ILE A 57 -4.74 10.21 17.39
C ILE A 57 -5.34 8.83 17.64
N THR A 58 -5.99 8.70 18.79
CA THR A 58 -6.77 7.53 19.16
C THR A 58 -8.18 7.98 19.51
N PHE A 59 -9.19 7.36 18.92
CA PHE A 59 -10.58 7.68 19.23
C PHE A 59 -11.08 6.78 20.35
N ALA A 60 -11.76 7.36 21.35
CA ALA A 60 -12.34 6.57 22.44
C ALA A 60 -13.62 5.84 21.99
N ASP A 61 -14.50 6.52 21.24
CA ASP A 61 -15.75 5.98 20.69
C ASP A 61 -16.19 6.80 19.45
N GLN A 62 -16.84 6.16 18.47
CA GLN A 62 -17.36 6.74 17.20
C GLN A 62 -16.42 7.70 16.45
N GLU A 63 -15.65 7.16 15.51
CA GLU A 63 -14.44 7.82 14.97
C GLU A 63 -14.65 8.72 13.73
N ILE A 64 -15.74 8.55 12.98
CA ILE A 64 -15.83 9.06 11.60
C ILE A 64 -15.94 10.60 11.57
N ILE A 65 -16.91 11.19 12.27
CA ILE A 65 -17.16 12.65 12.21
C ILE A 65 -15.96 13.45 12.79
N PRO A 66 -15.38 13.07 13.93
CA PRO A 66 -14.17 13.72 14.44
C PRO A 66 -12.99 13.66 13.47
N LEU A 67 -12.77 12.51 12.82
CA LEU A 67 -11.67 12.33 11.86
C LEU A 67 -11.83 13.23 10.63
N GLU A 68 -13.04 13.36 10.08
CA GLU A 68 -13.33 14.25 8.95
C GLU A 68 -12.95 15.70 9.26
N ASN A 69 -13.31 16.20 10.45
CA ASN A 69 -12.96 17.56 10.89
C ASN A 69 -11.46 17.75 11.00
N LEU A 70 -10.75 16.78 11.57
CA LEU A 70 -9.30 16.84 11.76
C LEU A 70 -8.57 16.81 10.41
N ILE A 71 -8.97 15.90 9.49
CA ILE A 71 -8.42 15.87 8.13
C ILE A 71 -8.62 17.23 7.45
N ALA A 72 -9.82 17.80 7.51
CA ALA A 72 -10.11 19.07 6.84
C ALA A 72 -9.28 20.25 7.38
N GLN A 73 -8.99 20.28 8.69
CA GLN A 73 -8.32 21.42 9.33
C GLN A 73 -6.80 21.28 9.50
N LEU A 74 -6.28 20.04 9.48
CA LEU A 74 -4.86 19.74 9.72
C LEU A 74 -4.08 19.45 8.44
N ARG A 75 -4.78 19.16 7.33
CA ARG A 75 -4.13 18.82 6.07
C ARG A 75 -3.10 19.88 5.64
N GLY A 76 -1.88 19.42 5.39
CA GLY A 76 -0.77 20.27 4.96
C GLY A 76 -0.12 21.11 6.07
N ARG A 77 -0.61 21.02 7.32
CA ARG A 77 -0.02 21.68 8.50
C ARG A 77 0.89 20.73 9.29
N THR A 78 0.44 19.50 9.49
CA THR A 78 1.16 18.44 10.21
C THR A 78 0.77 17.08 9.65
N LYS A 79 1.58 16.04 9.87
CA LYS A 79 1.19 14.67 9.52
C LYS A 79 0.17 14.13 10.52
N LEU A 80 -0.94 13.60 10.02
CA LEU A 80 -1.97 12.98 10.84
C LEU A 80 -1.92 11.45 10.72
N TYR A 81 -1.56 10.79 11.82
CA TYR A 81 -1.65 9.35 11.99
C TYR A 81 -2.82 8.99 12.90
N VAL A 82 -3.51 7.88 12.60
CA VAL A 82 -4.58 7.36 13.44
C VAL A 82 -4.22 5.96 13.92
N GLN A 83 -4.38 5.71 15.21
CA GLN A 83 -4.19 4.37 15.76
C GLN A 83 -5.40 3.48 15.43
N VAL A 84 -5.13 2.31 14.87
CA VAL A 84 -6.16 1.32 14.49
C VAL A 84 -5.72 -0.09 14.89
N ARG A 85 -6.67 -1.02 14.97
CA ARG A 85 -6.40 -2.43 15.36
C ARG A 85 -6.82 -3.45 14.32
N THR A 86 -7.49 -3.01 13.25
CA THR A 86 -8.04 -3.90 12.21
C THR A 86 -7.76 -3.33 10.82
N ALA A 87 -7.69 -4.23 9.83
CA ALA A 87 -7.46 -3.88 8.44
C ALA A 87 -8.63 -3.07 7.85
N GLU A 88 -9.87 -3.40 8.24
CA GLU A 88 -11.07 -2.67 7.82
C GLU A 88 -11.02 -1.22 8.29
N LYS A 89 -10.60 -1.00 9.54
CA LYS A 89 -10.54 0.33 10.11
C LYS A 89 -9.39 1.13 9.53
N ALA A 90 -8.24 0.49 9.29
CA ALA A 90 -7.14 1.09 8.56
C ALA A 90 -7.59 1.61 7.19
N ARG A 91 -8.31 0.80 6.41
CA ARG A 91 -8.86 1.22 5.12
C ARG A 91 -9.82 2.39 5.26
N GLU A 92 -10.79 2.31 6.17
CA GLU A 92 -11.78 3.37 6.41
C GLU A 92 -11.13 4.72 6.73
N VAL A 93 -10.16 4.73 7.65
CA VAL A 93 -9.40 5.94 8.02
C VAL A 93 -8.62 6.49 6.83
N LEU A 94 -7.96 5.60 6.09
CA LEU A 94 -7.16 5.99 4.94
C LEU A 94 -8.03 6.46 3.77
N GLU A 95 -9.29 6.08 3.68
CA GLU A 95 -10.21 6.50 2.60
C GLU A 95 -11.15 7.66 2.98
N THR A 96 -11.12 8.11 4.24
CA THR A 96 -12.04 9.14 4.77
C THR A 96 -11.98 10.44 3.95
N LEU A 97 -13.14 11.00 3.56
CA LEU A 97 -13.29 12.16 2.66
C LEU A 97 -12.63 12.03 1.27
N GLU A 98 -12.28 10.82 0.81
CA GLU A 98 -11.42 10.58 -0.37
C GLU A 98 -10.00 11.19 -0.24
N LEU A 99 -9.68 11.78 0.91
CA LEU A 99 -8.39 12.39 1.23
C LEU A 99 -7.56 11.44 2.10
N GLY A 100 -8.18 10.93 3.16
CA GLY A 100 -7.57 10.06 4.16
C GLY A 100 -6.71 10.80 5.18
N ALA A 101 -6.42 10.11 6.28
CA ALA A 101 -5.25 10.44 7.10
C ALA A 101 -3.94 10.22 6.31
N ASP A 102 -2.84 10.82 6.77
CA ASP A 102 -1.52 10.63 6.15
C ASP A 102 -0.98 9.21 6.37
N GLY A 103 -1.41 8.56 7.45
CA GLY A 103 -1.13 7.15 7.70
C GLY A 103 -1.91 6.56 8.86
N VAL A 104 -1.68 5.28 9.11
CA VAL A 104 -2.26 4.55 10.24
C VAL A 104 -1.16 3.87 11.06
N VAL A 105 -1.35 3.86 12.38
CA VAL A 105 -0.55 3.06 13.30
C VAL A 105 -1.38 1.83 13.66
N LEU A 106 -1.05 0.70 13.04
CA LEU A 106 -1.72 -0.58 13.25
C LEU A 106 -1.12 -1.28 14.48
N THR A 107 -1.82 -1.22 15.60
CA THR A 107 -1.45 -1.95 16.82
C THR A 107 -1.91 -3.40 16.73
N THR A 108 -0.99 -4.32 16.45
CA THR A 108 -1.27 -5.75 16.31
C THR A 108 -0.04 -6.61 16.60
N ASN A 109 -0.26 -7.82 17.12
CA ASN A 109 0.76 -8.88 17.22
C ASN A 109 0.47 -10.03 16.24
N ASP A 110 -0.38 -9.80 15.23
CA ASP A 110 -0.79 -10.79 14.25
C ASP A 110 -0.41 -10.36 12.82
N MET A 111 0.46 -11.15 12.19
CA MET A 111 0.91 -10.94 10.81
C MET A 111 -0.19 -11.10 9.77
N ALA A 112 -1.23 -11.88 10.05
CA ALA A 112 -2.36 -11.98 9.13
C ALA A 112 -3.10 -10.63 9.03
N THR A 113 -3.23 -9.91 10.14
CA THR A 113 -3.80 -8.56 10.18
C THR A 113 -2.93 -7.55 9.41
N VAL A 114 -1.60 -7.63 9.52
CA VAL A 114 -0.67 -6.77 8.75
C VAL A 114 -0.81 -7.01 7.26
N THR A 115 -0.73 -8.27 6.84
CA THR A 115 -0.86 -8.67 5.42
C THR A 115 -2.20 -8.22 4.83
N ARG A 116 -3.30 -8.48 5.55
CA ARG A 116 -4.64 -8.05 5.13
C ARG A 116 -4.76 -6.53 5.02
N THR A 117 -4.09 -5.78 5.90
CA THR A 117 -4.07 -4.32 5.83
C THR A 117 -3.33 -3.84 4.59
N ILE A 118 -2.16 -4.42 4.28
CA ILE A 118 -1.44 -4.13 3.04
C ILE A 118 -2.33 -4.42 1.83
N GLU A 119 -2.97 -5.58 1.77
CA GLU A 119 -3.83 -5.97 0.65
C GLU A 119 -5.01 -4.98 0.45
N LEU A 120 -5.70 -4.61 1.52
CA LEU A 120 -6.85 -3.69 1.45
C LEU A 120 -6.44 -2.27 1.04
N VAL A 121 -5.28 -1.80 1.49
CA VAL A 121 -4.79 -0.43 1.24
C VAL A 121 -4.03 -0.33 -0.08
N SER A 122 -3.33 -1.40 -0.49
CA SER A 122 -2.50 -1.46 -1.70
C SER A 122 -3.25 -2.03 -2.91
N ALA A 123 -4.53 -2.36 -2.78
CA ALA A 123 -5.43 -2.68 -3.88
C ALA A 123 -5.58 -1.45 -4.80
N GLY A 124 -4.53 -1.16 -5.58
CA GLY A 124 -4.42 0.05 -6.40
C GLY A 124 -3.00 0.59 -6.60
N GLY A 125 -1.94 -0.10 -6.17
CA GLY A 125 -0.56 0.36 -6.41
C GLY A 125 -0.28 0.59 -7.89
N GLU A 126 0.08 1.81 -8.27
CA GLU A 126 0.55 2.16 -9.61
C GLU A 126 2.06 1.90 -9.69
N LEU A 127 2.49 1.17 -10.71
CA LEU A 127 3.89 0.94 -11.04
C LEU A 127 4.21 1.69 -12.32
N ASP A 128 5.07 2.69 -12.22
CA ASP A 128 5.57 3.41 -13.39
C ASP A 128 6.48 2.49 -14.20
N LEU A 129 6.12 2.27 -15.47
CA LEU A 129 6.92 1.49 -16.40
C LEU A 129 7.83 2.41 -17.19
N GLU A 130 9.11 2.07 -17.26
CA GLU A 130 10.06 2.75 -18.12
C GLU A 130 10.33 1.95 -19.40
N GLU A 131 10.50 2.66 -20.52
CA GLU A 131 10.88 2.04 -21.79
C GLU A 131 12.35 1.61 -21.76
N ALA A 132 12.60 0.34 -22.11
CA ALA A 132 13.95 -0.20 -22.26
C ALA A 132 14.24 -0.59 -23.72
N ARG A 133 15.49 -0.42 -24.15
CA ARG A 133 15.95 -0.85 -25.48
C ARG A 133 16.61 -2.22 -25.42
N VAL A 134 16.11 -3.17 -26.21
CA VAL A 134 16.78 -4.46 -26.44
C VAL A 134 18.06 -4.20 -27.26
N THR A 135 19.23 -4.48 -26.67
CA THR A 135 20.53 -4.25 -27.32
C THR A 135 21.08 -5.50 -28.00
N VAL A 136 20.81 -6.69 -27.45
CA VAL A 136 21.30 -7.98 -27.96
C VAL A 136 20.25 -9.06 -27.66
N VAL A 137 20.05 -9.97 -28.61
CA VAL A 137 19.29 -11.22 -28.42
C VAL A 137 20.24 -12.40 -28.63
N ARG A 138 20.16 -13.41 -27.76
CA ARG A 138 20.97 -14.63 -27.84
C ARG A 138 20.10 -15.85 -27.64
N ASP A 139 20.39 -16.92 -28.37
CA ASP A 139 19.75 -18.21 -28.14
C ASP A 139 20.32 -18.87 -26.89
N LEU A 140 19.45 -19.26 -25.96
CA LEU A 140 19.84 -19.84 -24.66
C LEU A 140 19.76 -21.39 -24.64
N GLY A 141 19.43 -22.03 -25.76
CA GLY A 141 19.25 -23.48 -25.85
C GLY A 141 17.90 -23.94 -25.28
N MET A 142 17.86 -25.11 -24.65
CA MET A 142 16.63 -25.63 -24.04
C MET A 142 16.35 -24.95 -22.70
N GLY A 143 15.10 -24.55 -22.48
CA GLY A 143 14.62 -23.96 -21.23
C GLY A 143 13.19 -24.38 -20.91
N ALA A 144 12.75 -24.08 -19.69
CA ALA A 144 11.37 -24.27 -19.26
C ALA A 144 10.56 -23.01 -19.55
N ARG A 145 9.31 -23.18 -20.01
CA ARG A 145 8.33 -22.11 -20.18
C ARG A 145 7.10 -22.42 -19.37
N VAL A 146 6.52 -21.39 -18.75
CA VAL A 146 5.24 -21.44 -18.06
C VAL A 146 4.24 -20.61 -18.85
N CYS A 147 3.03 -21.14 -19.04
CA CYS A 147 1.88 -20.37 -19.48
C CYS A 147 1.04 -20.07 -18.25
N VAL A 148 0.84 -18.79 -17.95
CA VAL A 148 -0.03 -18.36 -16.85
C VAL A 148 -1.37 -17.97 -17.45
N ASP A 149 -2.42 -18.71 -17.06
CA ASP A 149 -3.79 -18.41 -17.44
C ASP A 149 -4.51 -17.70 -16.29
N THR A 150 -5.21 -16.62 -16.60
CA THR A 150 -6.03 -15.85 -15.66
C THR A 150 -7.52 -16.11 -15.91
N CYS A 151 -8.34 -15.85 -14.90
CA CYS A 151 -9.80 -15.79 -15.08
C CYS A 151 -10.25 -14.48 -15.74
N ASP A 152 -9.38 -13.47 -15.79
CA ASP A 152 -9.64 -12.16 -16.38
C ASP A 152 -9.17 -12.06 -17.83
N MET A 153 -9.82 -11.18 -18.59
CA MET A 153 -9.48 -10.86 -19.96
C MET A 153 -8.67 -9.57 -20.02
N MET A 154 -7.40 -9.68 -20.38
CA MET A 154 -6.45 -8.58 -20.52
C MET A 154 -6.62 -7.85 -21.86
N ARG A 155 -6.22 -6.58 -21.88
CA ARG A 155 -6.22 -5.70 -23.06
C ARG A 155 -4.79 -5.44 -23.53
N ARG A 156 -4.64 -4.82 -24.71
CA ARG A 156 -3.33 -4.34 -25.17
C ARG A 156 -2.67 -3.47 -24.10
N GLY A 157 -1.40 -3.74 -23.83
CA GLY A 157 -0.64 -3.08 -22.76
C GLY A 157 -0.77 -3.74 -21.38
N MET A 158 -1.68 -4.71 -21.18
CA MET A 158 -1.77 -5.49 -19.95
C MET A 158 -0.96 -6.78 -20.05
N GLY A 159 -0.47 -7.27 -18.91
CA GLY A 159 0.37 -8.45 -18.83
C GLY A 159 0.85 -8.72 -17.42
N MET A 160 2.00 -9.37 -17.30
CA MET A 160 2.64 -9.64 -16.02
C MET A 160 4.08 -9.15 -16.04
N LEU A 161 4.57 -8.67 -14.90
CA LEU A 161 5.99 -8.43 -14.68
C LEU A 161 6.69 -9.78 -14.51
N VAL A 162 7.61 -10.09 -15.41
CA VAL A 162 8.37 -11.35 -15.43
C VAL A 162 9.86 -11.02 -15.36
N GLY A 163 10.59 -11.71 -14.49
CA GLY A 163 12.03 -11.57 -14.34
C GLY A 163 12.62 -12.78 -13.63
N THR A 164 13.95 -12.92 -13.71
CA THR A 164 14.70 -13.96 -13.00
C THR A 164 14.85 -13.65 -11.50
N SER A 165 14.72 -12.37 -11.10
CA SER A 165 14.76 -11.91 -9.71
C SER A 165 13.85 -10.70 -9.51
N SER A 166 13.55 -10.34 -8.26
CA SER A 166 12.75 -9.15 -7.92
C SER A 166 13.46 -7.82 -8.22
N GLN A 167 14.76 -7.83 -8.55
CA GLN A 167 15.53 -6.62 -8.82
C GLN A 167 15.40 -6.10 -10.26
N GLY A 168 14.80 -6.88 -11.17
CA GLY A 168 14.61 -6.46 -12.55
C GLY A 168 13.54 -7.31 -13.23
N MET A 169 12.42 -6.68 -13.57
CA MET A 169 11.30 -7.32 -14.24
C MET A 169 10.97 -6.58 -15.53
N LEU A 170 10.45 -7.31 -16.51
CA LEU A 170 9.93 -6.78 -17.75
C LEU A 170 8.43 -7.04 -17.83
N LEU A 171 7.67 -6.06 -18.30
CA LEU A 171 6.26 -6.29 -18.62
C LEU A 171 6.15 -7.19 -19.85
N ILE A 172 5.70 -8.42 -19.65
CA ILE A 172 5.35 -9.34 -20.72
C ILE A 172 3.84 -9.24 -20.95
N GLN A 173 3.47 -8.67 -22.10
CA GLN A 173 2.06 -8.52 -22.46
C GLN A 173 1.38 -9.88 -22.66
N ALA A 174 0.10 -9.93 -22.33
CA ALA A 174 -0.74 -11.08 -22.63
C ALA A 174 -0.84 -11.31 -24.15
N GLU A 175 -1.27 -12.50 -24.55
CA GLU A 175 -1.47 -12.88 -25.96
C GLU A 175 -2.74 -12.21 -26.56
N VAL A 176 -2.80 -10.89 -26.50
CA VAL A 176 -3.91 -10.06 -26.97
C VAL A 176 -3.82 -9.74 -28.45
N GLU A 177 -2.61 -9.83 -29.02
CA GLU A 177 -2.36 -9.55 -30.44
C GLU A 177 -2.81 -10.71 -31.32
N SER A 178 -3.59 -10.39 -32.35
CA SER A 178 -3.95 -11.35 -33.38
C SER A 178 -2.82 -11.51 -34.39
N ASN A 179 -2.61 -12.75 -34.84
CA ASN A 179 -1.79 -13.02 -36.01
C ASN A 179 -2.52 -13.99 -36.96
N PRO A 180 -2.11 -14.11 -38.22
CA PRO A 180 -2.82 -14.92 -39.22
C PRO A 180 -2.90 -16.42 -38.91
N PHE A 181 -2.11 -16.90 -37.95
CA PHE A 181 -1.90 -18.32 -37.67
C PHE A 181 -2.53 -18.77 -36.35
N VAL A 182 -2.80 -17.85 -35.42
CA VAL A 182 -3.25 -18.17 -34.06
C VAL A 182 -4.21 -17.08 -33.55
N SER A 183 -5.34 -17.52 -33.00
CA SER A 183 -6.29 -16.65 -32.32
C SER A 183 -5.69 -16.09 -31.02
N PRO A 184 -5.96 -14.82 -30.67
CA PRO A 184 -5.50 -14.24 -29.42
C PRO A 184 -6.10 -14.99 -28.22
N ARG A 185 -5.31 -15.11 -27.15
CA ARG A 185 -5.68 -15.66 -25.85
C ARG A 185 -5.45 -14.56 -24.81
N PRO A 186 -6.36 -13.57 -24.72
CA PRO A 186 -6.18 -12.40 -23.85
C PRO A 186 -6.22 -12.74 -22.34
N PHE A 187 -6.30 -14.01 -21.97
CA PHE A 187 -6.19 -14.49 -20.58
C PHE A 187 -4.84 -15.17 -20.30
N ARG A 188 -3.92 -15.22 -21.28
CA ARG A 188 -2.65 -15.97 -21.17
C ARG A 188 -1.44 -15.06 -21.28
N VAL A 189 -0.50 -15.23 -20.35
CA VAL A 189 0.86 -14.66 -20.43
C VAL A 189 1.88 -15.80 -20.52
N ASN A 190 2.89 -15.61 -21.38
CA ASN A 190 3.98 -16.56 -21.54
C ASN A 190 5.19 -16.10 -20.73
N ALA A 191 5.43 -16.76 -19.61
CA ALA A 191 6.56 -16.48 -18.75
C ALA A 191 7.68 -17.50 -18.98
N GLY A 192 8.90 -16.99 -19.10
CA GLY A 192 10.12 -17.77 -19.16
C GLY A 192 11.26 -16.85 -18.72
N ALA A 193 12.12 -17.36 -17.86
CA ALA A 193 13.22 -16.61 -17.26
C ALA A 193 14.51 -17.44 -17.39
#